data_AF-A0A1V6PAG2-F1
#
_entry.id   AF-A0A1V6PAG2-F1
#
_cell.length_a   1.000
_cell.length_b   1.000
_cell.length_c   1.000
_cell.angle_alpha   90.00
_cell.angle_beta   90.00
_cell.angle_gamma   90.00
#
_symmetry.space_group_name_H-M   'P 1'
#
loop_
_entity.id
_entity.type
_entity.pdbx_description
1 polymer ?
#
loop_
_entity_poly.entity_id
_entity_poly.type
_entity_poly.pdbx_seq_one_letter_code
_entity_poly.pdbx_strand_id
1 'polypeptide(L)'
;MVELQSIFKKAYWTLAAGGLAYVLFLCALTRPEVQRFALYANKINPSLWQDVNQVEQFGFLSSQVQPFHLVTPDNETLYGWHLMPLHLCREHEQELIDNPPNGPAKDYTQTVAYKSLANDPNARVVVSFHGNAAHLGSAQRPATYNAMLSLSTPSNPVHVFAIDYRGFGVSTGSPTEEGLITDGVSLINFLTAGPLKIPTSHIVIMGQSLGTAVTAAVVEQYTFGSPDQTKIQPAIKNADPFAGVILVASFSNVPSVIQSYSIKGLTPPMLSPLIGYPRFQNWVLRHVVDRWDTSARLQRLTGVVMDTSGLGHKDLDLTIIHSSNDVEIPWYEGYRNWAAATGQGIQNAPGVLTYERTGVGKPASEVKIWENKITGKDGTTALKKVRWERVRYGGHDRVATFSVAGLAALKAFEK
;
A
#
# COMPACT_ATOMS: atom_id res chain seq x y z
N MET A 1 -15.06 58.78 -11.24
CA MET A 1 -15.05 57.89 -10.06
C MET A 1 -16.46 57.39 -9.86
N VAL A 2 -16.70 56.09 -10.01
CA VAL A 2 -17.88 55.29 -9.59
C VAL A 2 -18.00 54.13 -10.58
N GLU A 3 -17.33 53.02 -10.25
CA GLU A 3 -17.54 51.69 -10.88
C GLU A 3 -17.11 50.56 -9.94
N LEU A 4 -16.34 50.90 -8.89
CA LEU A 4 -15.88 49.98 -7.86
C LEU A 4 -17.04 49.28 -7.08
N GLN A 5 -18.12 49.98 -6.66
CA GLN A 5 -19.11 49.41 -5.74
C GLN A 5 -19.86 48.16 -6.27
N SER A 6 -20.23 48.12 -7.55
CA SER A 6 -20.94 46.98 -8.13
C SER A 6 -20.03 45.75 -8.26
N ILE A 7 -18.77 45.98 -8.64
CA ILE A 7 -17.75 44.94 -8.75
C ILE A 7 -17.44 44.36 -7.36
N PHE A 8 -17.28 45.21 -6.32
CA PHE A 8 -17.07 44.73 -4.95
C PHE A 8 -18.27 43.95 -4.42
N LYS A 9 -19.50 44.37 -4.72
CA LYS A 9 -20.70 43.64 -4.28
C LYS A 9 -20.80 42.27 -4.95
N LYS A 10 -20.54 42.19 -6.26
CA LYS A 10 -20.50 40.90 -6.98
C LYS A 10 -19.39 40.01 -6.44
N ALA A 11 -18.17 40.53 -6.29
CA ALA A 11 -17.04 39.80 -5.74
C ALA A 11 -17.32 39.30 -4.31
N TYR A 12 -17.91 40.13 -3.45
CA TYR A 12 -18.32 39.74 -2.10
C TYR A 12 -19.30 38.56 -2.12
N TRP A 13 -20.37 38.64 -2.91
CA TRP A 13 -21.36 37.55 -2.96
C TRP A 13 -20.81 36.27 -3.59
N THR A 14 -19.92 36.38 -4.58
CA THR A 14 -19.21 35.22 -5.13
C THR A 14 -18.31 34.56 -4.09
N LEU A 15 -17.53 35.35 -3.34
CA LEU A 15 -16.68 34.82 -2.26
C LEU A 15 -17.51 34.24 -1.10
N ALA A 16 -18.62 34.89 -0.74
CA ALA A 16 -19.53 34.42 0.30
C ALA A 16 -20.20 33.09 -0.11
N ALA A 17 -20.66 32.98 -1.36
CA ALA A 17 -21.22 31.73 -1.89
C ALA A 17 -20.15 30.62 -1.93
N GLY A 18 -18.93 30.94 -2.36
CA GLY A 18 -17.79 30.00 -2.32
C GLY A 18 -17.45 29.54 -0.91
N GLY A 19 -17.43 30.47 0.05
CA GLY A 19 -17.22 30.18 1.47
C GLY A 19 -18.31 29.28 2.06
N LEU A 20 -19.58 29.56 1.75
CA LEU A 20 -20.70 28.72 2.16
C LEU A 20 -20.60 27.31 1.54
N ALA A 21 -20.31 27.20 0.24
CA ALA A 21 -20.11 25.92 -0.42
C ALA A 21 -18.97 25.11 0.22
N TYR A 22 -17.86 25.75 0.56
CA TYR A 22 -16.75 25.12 1.25
C TYR A 22 -17.12 24.64 2.66
N VAL A 23 -17.85 25.44 3.45
CA VAL A 23 -18.33 25.01 4.77
C VAL A 23 -19.31 23.85 4.67
N LEU A 24 -20.26 23.89 3.72
CA LEU A 24 -21.19 22.80 3.48
C LEU A 24 -20.45 21.52 3.06
N PHE A 25 -19.41 21.63 2.24
CA PHE A 25 -18.55 20.51 1.86
C PHE A 25 -17.84 19.89 3.09
N LEU A 26 -17.27 20.72 3.97
CA LEU A 26 -16.62 20.21 5.19
C LEU A 26 -17.62 19.58 6.17
N CYS A 27 -18.83 20.12 6.28
CA CYS A 27 -19.91 19.49 7.05
C CYS A 27 -20.35 18.17 6.41
N ALA A 28 -20.40 18.07 5.07
CA ALA A 28 -20.67 16.80 4.40
C ALA A 28 -19.57 15.77 4.68
N LEU A 29 -18.30 16.20 4.76
CA LEU A 29 -17.18 15.36 5.15
C LEU A 29 -17.22 14.87 6.61
N THR A 30 -18.19 15.25 7.45
CA THR A 30 -18.40 14.56 8.73
C THR A 30 -19.23 13.29 8.59
N ARG A 31 -19.82 13.04 7.41
CA ARG A 31 -20.57 11.82 7.14
C ARG A 31 -19.63 10.69 6.67
N PRO A 32 -19.71 9.50 7.28
CA PRO A 32 -18.83 8.38 6.90
C PRO A 32 -18.90 8.02 5.41
N GLU A 33 -20.09 8.09 4.80
CA GLU A 33 -20.25 7.71 3.39
C GLU A 33 -19.49 8.65 2.45
N VAL A 34 -19.51 9.95 2.77
CA VAL A 34 -18.81 10.99 1.99
C VAL A 34 -17.30 10.89 2.20
N GLN A 35 -16.85 10.65 3.44
CA GLN A 35 -15.43 10.44 3.73
C GLN A 35 -14.88 9.25 2.97
N ARG A 36 -15.58 8.10 3.00
CA ARG A 36 -15.17 6.87 2.32
C ARG A 36 -15.15 7.05 0.82
N PHE A 37 -16.16 7.72 0.25
CA PHE A 37 -16.15 8.07 -1.16
C PHE A 37 -14.92 8.91 -1.53
N ALA A 38 -14.59 9.93 -0.74
CA ALA A 38 -13.43 10.79 -1.01
C ALA A 38 -12.08 10.07 -0.82
N LEU A 39 -11.94 9.27 0.24
CA LEU A 39 -10.72 8.55 0.58
C LEU A 39 -10.42 7.43 -0.43
N TYR A 40 -11.39 6.55 -0.64
CA TYR A 40 -11.20 5.37 -1.48
C TYR A 40 -11.40 5.65 -2.96
N ALA A 41 -12.24 6.63 -3.30
CA ALA A 41 -12.59 6.98 -4.67
C ALA A 41 -12.99 5.75 -5.53
N ASN A 42 -13.50 4.70 -4.88
CA ASN A 42 -13.71 3.39 -5.49
C ASN A 42 -14.84 3.39 -6.53
N LYS A 43 -15.69 4.42 -6.53
CA LYS A 43 -16.73 4.63 -7.55
C LYS A 43 -16.20 5.30 -8.82
N ILE A 44 -14.99 5.85 -8.80
CA ILE A 44 -14.26 6.24 -10.02
C ILE A 44 -13.68 4.95 -10.58
N ASN A 45 -14.51 4.18 -11.28
CA ASN A 45 -14.21 2.80 -11.63
C ASN A 45 -14.30 2.57 -13.14
N PRO A 46 -13.15 2.56 -13.84
CA PRO A 46 -13.11 2.31 -15.28
C PRO A 46 -13.57 0.92 -15.70
N SER A 47 -13.79 -0.04 -14.77
CA SER A 47 -14.27 -1.38 -15.13
C SER A 47 -15.67 -1.38 -15.77
N LEU A 48 -16.39 -0.25 -15.69
CA LEU A 48 -17.64 -0.02 -16.41
C LEU A 48 -17.47 -0.01 -17.95
N TRP A 49 -16.26 0.23 -18.45
CA TRP A 49 -15.93 0.24 -19.89
C TRP A 49 -14.59 -0.42 -20.22
N GLN A 50 -13.81 -0.87 -19.22
CA GLN A 50 -12.58 -1.64 -19.37
C GLN A 50 -12.78 -3.05 -18.80
N ASP A 51 -12.57 -4.07 -19.61
CA ASP A 51 -12.65 -5.45 -19.15
C ASP A 51 -11.32 -5.87 -18.50
N VAL A 52 -11.31 -6.01 -17.16
CA VAL A 52 -10.10 -6.40 -16.42
C VAL A 52 -9.58 -7.80 -16.76
N ASN A 53 -10.33 -8.62 -17.50
CA ASN A 53 -9.87 -9.92 -18.00
C ASN A 53 -9.08 -9.81 -19.31
N GLN A 54 -9.26 -8.74 -20.07
CA GLN A 54 -8.49 -8.47 -21.30
C GLN A 54 -7.17 -7.79 -20.95
N VAL A 55 -6.22 -8.59 -20.45
CA VAL A 55 -4.98 -8.10 -19.83
C VAL A 55 -4.04 -7.41 -20.82
N GLU A 56 -4.18 -7.68 -22.12
CA GLU A 56 -3.39 -7.06 -23.18
C GLU A 56 -3.58 -5.55 -23.25
N GLN A 57 -4.77 -5.04 -22.93
CA GLN A 57 -5.01 -3.59 -22.90
C GLN A 57 -4.20 -2.88 -21.82
N PHE A 58 -3.71 -3.64 -20.82
CA PHE A 58 -2.89 -3.14 -19.72
C PHE A 58 -1.40 -3.47 -19.92
N GLY A 59 -1.01 -4.03 -21.08
CA GLY A 59 0.38 -4.25 -21.46
C GLY A 59 0.96 -5.60 -21.03
N PHE A 60 0.13 -6.62 -20.82
CA PHE A 60 0.56 -7.99 -20.53
C PHE A 60 0.25 -8.93 -21.70
N LEU A 61 0.94 -10.07 -21.78
CA LEU A 61 0.51 -11.15 -22.66
C LEU A 61 -0.77 -11.78 -22.07
N SER A 62 -1.69 -12.24 -22.90
CA SER A 62 -2.89 -12.97 -22.46
C SER A 62 -2.55 -14.19 -21.61
N SER A 63 -1.42 -14.85 -21.90
CA SER A 63 -0.88 -15.99 -21.16
C SER A 63 -0.12 -15.64 -19.88
N GLN A 64 0.25 -14.36 -19.68
CA GLN A 64 1.10 -13.95 -18.58
C GLN A 64 0.35 -13.77 -17.26
N VAL A 65 -0.95 -13.47 -17.34
CA VAL A 65 -1.78 -13.14 -16.19
C VAL A 65 -2.85 -14.20 -16.04
N GLN A 66 -2.91 -14.80 -14.85
CA GLN A 66 -4.00 -15.66 -14.43
C GLN A 66 -4.88 -14.87 -13.46
N PRO A 67 -6.06 -14.37 -13.88
CA PRO A 67 -7.02 -13.83 -12.95
C PRO A 67 -7.53 -14.91 -11.99
N PHE A 68 -7.92 -14.49 -10.79
CA PHE A 68 -8.51 -15.36 -9.78
C PHE A 68 -9.55 -14.61 -8.95
N HIS A 69 -10.43 -15.38 -8.31
CA HIS A 69 -11.31 -14.87 -7.27
C HIS A 69 -10.83 -15.33 -5.90
N LEU A 70 -10.95 -14.44 -4.92
CA LEU A 70 -10.66 -14.70 -3.52
C LEU A 70 -11.89 -14.36 -2.70
N VAL A 71 -12.46 -15.37 -2.03
CA VAL A 71 -13.58 -15.16 -1.11
C VAL A 71 -13.04 -14.88 0.28
N THR A 72 -13.45 -13.76 0.86
CA THR A 72 -13.09 -13.33 2.22
C THR A 72 -13.96 -14.02 3.27
N PRO A 73 -13.55 -14.08 4.55
CA PRO A 73 -14.35 -14.72 5.60
C PRO A 73 -15.72 -14.08 5.83
N ASP A 74 -15.88 -12.80 5.49
CA ASP A 74 -17.15 -12.08 5.54
C ASP A 74 -17.91 -12.08 4.20
N ASN A 75 -17.57 -13.03 3.32
CA ASN A 75 -18.30 -13.39 2.11
C ASN A 75 -18.28 -12.32 0.99
N GLU A 76 -17.29 -11.43 1.00
CA GLU A 76 -16.98 -10.60 -0.16
C GLU A 76 -16.07 -11.37 -1.13
N THR A 77 -16.32 -11.23 -2.43
CA THR A 77 -15.51 -11.81 -3.50
C THR A 77 -14.61 -10.73 -4.10
N LEU A 78 -13.31 -10.95 -3.96
CA LEU A 78 -12.27 -10.07 -4.49
C LEU A 78 -11.77 -10.61 -5.82
N TYR A 79 -11.52 -9.71 -6.76
CA TYR A 79 -10.87 -9.99 -8.02
C TYR A 79 -9.37 -9.73 -7.92
N GLY A 80 -8.55 -10.63 -8.45
CA GLY A 80 -7.10 -10.50 -8.43
C GLY A 80 -6.42 -11.04 -9.66
N TRP A 81 -5.15 -10.66 -9.82
CA TRP A 81 -4.24 -11.14 -10.84
C TRP A 81 -3.04 -11.84 -10.21
N HIS A 82 -2.76 -13.05 -10.67
CA HIS A 82 -1.46 -13.71 -10.50
C HIS A 82 -0.68 -13.51 -11.80
N LEU A 83 0.40 -12.72 -11.74
CA LEU A 83 1.26 -12.46 -12.89
C LEU A 83 2.49 -13.35 -12.85
N MET A 84 2.76 -14.02 -13.97
CA MET A 84 3.94 -14.85 -14.19
C MET A 84 5.10 -14.03 -14.78
N PRO A 85 6.35 -14.38 -14.45
CA PRO A 85 7.51 -13.83 -15.14
C PRO A 85 7.61 -14.39 -16.57
N LEU A 86 8.16 -13.58 -17.48
CA LEU A 86 8.20 -13.89 -18.92
C LEU A 86 8.97 -15.18 -19.24
N HIS A 87 9.99 -15.52 -18.45
CA HIS A 87 10.78 -16.74 -18.70
C HIS A 87 9.94 -18.02 -18.49
N LEU A 88 9.05 -18.03 -17.49
CA LEU A 88 8.09 -19.12 -17.27
C LEU A 88 6.97 -19.13 -18.33
N CYS A 89 6.54 -17.95 -18.80
CA CYS A 89 5.59 -17.88 -19.91
C CYS A 89 6.18 -18.52 -21.18
N ARG A 90 7.47 -18.30 -21.43
CA ARG A 90 8.21 -18.93 -22.55
C ARG A 90 8.40 -20.43 -22.33
N GLU A 91 8.71 -20.84 -21.11
CA GLU A 91 8.91 -22.27 -20.77
C GLU A 91 7.62 -23.09 -20.97
N HIS A 92 6.47 -22.53 -20.60
CA HIS A 92 5.16 -23.18 -20.69
C HIS A 92 4.30 -22.66 -21.87
N GLU A 93 4.94 -22.12 -22.90
CA GLU A 93 4.25 -21.40 -24.00
C GLU A 93 3.13 -22.23 -24.64
N GLN A 94 3.39 -23.49 -24.99
CA GLN A 94 2.41 -24.36 -25.62
C GLN A 94 1.19 -24.62 -24.73
N GLU A 95 1.41 -24.95 -23.45
CA GLU A 95 0.31 -25.23 -22.50
C GLU A 95 -0.58 -23.99 -22.27
N LEU A 96 0.05 -22.81 -22.25
CA LEU A 96 -0.62 -21.52 -22.12
C LEU A 96 -1.39 -21.11 -23.39
N ILE A 97 -0.89 -21.44 -24.58
CA ILE A 97 -1.59 -21.20 -25.86
C ILE A 97 -2.79 -22.13 -25.99
N ASP A 98 -2.65 -23.39 -25.59
CA ASP A 98 -3.72 -24.38 -25.66
C ASP A 98 -4.84 -24.09 -24.64
N ASN A 99 -4.50 -23.41 -23.53
CA ASN A 99 -5.42 -23.07 -22.44
C ASN A 99 -5.28 -21.60 -22.02
N PRO A 100 -5.63 -20.64 -22.90
CA PRO A 100 -5.45 -19.23 -22.60
C PRO A 100 -6.36 -18.82 -21.43
N PRO A 101 -5.83 -18.06 -20.44
CA PRO A 101 -6.65 -17.48 -19.40
C PRO A 101 -7.73 -16.58 -20.02
N ASN A 102 -9.00 -16.83 -19.69
CA ASN A 102 -10.12 -15.97 -20.06
C ASN A 102 -10.91 -15.60 -18.80
N GLY A 103 -10.25 -14.77 -17.98
CA GLY A 103 -10.74 -14.41 -16.65
C GLY A 103 -10.43 -15.45 -15.57
N PRO A 104 -11.13 -15.37 -14.42
CA PRO A 104 -10.87 -16.23 -13.28
C PRO A 104 -11.09 -17.71 -13.61
N ALA A 105 -10.08 -18.53 -13.37
CA ALA A 105 -10.19 -19.98 -13.55
C ALA A 105 -11.24 -20.58 -12.61
N LYS A 106 -12.01 -21.56 -13.09
CA LYS A 106 -12.96 -22.33 -12.27
C LYS A 106 -12.25 -23.07 -11.13
N ASP A 107 -11.09 -23.65 -11.44
CA ASP A 107 -10.17 -24.22 -10.48
C ASP A 107 -8.79 -23.61 -10.72
N TYR A 108 -8.42 -22.66 -9.86
CA TYR A 108 -7.13 -21.99 -9.94
C TYR A 108 -5.94 -22.96 -9.79
N THR A 109 -6.12 -24.07 -9.06
CA THR A 109 -5.04 -25.05 -8.81
C THR A 109 -4.62 -25.84 -10.06
N GLN A 110 -5.46 -25.84 -11.10
CA GLN A 110 -5.15 -26.51 -12.37
C GLN A 110 -4.38 -25.61 -13.35
N THR A 111 -4.30 -24.31 -13.06
CA THR A 111 -3.66 -23.33 -13.96
C THR A 111 -2.15 -23.54 -14.00
N VAL A 112 -1.54 -23.21 -15.15
CA VAL A 112 -0.07 -23.19 -15.30
C VAL A 112 0.56 -22.27 -14.26
N ALA A 113 -0.02 -21.07 -14.08
CA ALA A 113 0.47 -20.09 -13.12
C ALA A 113 0.56 -20.66 -11.70
N TYR A 114 -0.50 -21.33 -11.23
CA TYR A 114 -0.47 -22.00 -9.93
C TYR A 114 0.62 -23.07 -9.86
N LYS A 115 0.69 -23.97 -10.85
CA LYS A 115 1.64 -25.09 -10.85
C LYS A 115 3.08 -24.59 -10.86
N SER A 116 3.42 -23.59 -11.68
CA SER A 116 4.77 -23.04 -11.75
C SER A 116 5.20 -22.37 -10.44
N LEU A 117 4.26 -21.77 -9.69
CA LEU A 117 4.56 -21.21 -8.37
C LEU A 117 4.61 -22.27 -7.26
N ALA A 118 3.61 -23.16 -7.19
CA ALA A 118 3.46 -24.14 -6.12
C ALA A 118 4.54 -25.22 -6.15
N ASN A 119 5.05 -25.56 -7.34
CA ASN A 119 6.01 -26.64 -7.53
C ASN A 119 7.48 -26.18 -7.49
N ASP A 120 7.75 -24.88 -7.36
CA ASP A 120 9.11 -24.35 -7.27
C ASP A 120 9.40 -23.80 -5.86
N PRO A 121 10.24 -24.46 -5.05
CA PRO A 121 10.60 -23.99 -3.72
C PRO A 121 11.42 -22.68 -3.72
N ASN A 122 12.06 -22.34 -4.83
CA ASN A 122 12.80 -21.09 -4.99
C ASN A 122 11.92 -19.93 -5.48
N ALA A 123 10.66 -20.21 -5.84
CA ALA A 123 9.75 -19.16 -6.24
C ALA A 123 9.56 -18.14 -5.09
N ARG A 124 9.45 -16.88 -5.51
CA ARG A 124 9.28 -15.70 -4.67
C ARG A 124 8.02 -14.97 -5.11
N VAL A 125 7.38 -14.31 -4.16
CA VAL A 125 6.15 -13.57 -4.42
C VAL A 125 6.31 -12.13 -3.99
N VAL A 126 5.92 -11.20 -4.87
CA VAL A 126 5.64 -9.81 -4.49
C VAL A 126 4.13 -9.62 -4.46
N VAL A 127 3.58 -9.32 -3.29
CA VAL A 127 2.19 -8.87 -3.14
C VAL A 127 2.16 -7.36 -3.30
N SER A 128 1.33 -6.87 -4.22
CA SER A 128 1.20 -5.44 -4.53
C SER A 128 -0.18 -4.91 -4.15
N PHE A 129 -0.22 -4.05 -3.13
CA PHE A 129 -1.40 -3.34 -2.66
C PHE A 129 -1.47 -1.95 -3.30
N HIS A 130 -2.52 -1.72 -4.09
CA HIS A 130 -2.67 -0.49 -4.87
C HIS A 130 -3.25 0.69 -4.07
N GLY A 131 -3.17 1.89 -4.66
CA GLY A 131 -3.69 3.15 -4.12
C GLY A 131 -5.22 3.31 -4.25
N ASN A 132 -5.74 4.51 -4.02
CA ASN A 132 -7.17 4.80 -4.20
C ASN A 132 -7.58 4.82 -5.69
N ALA A 133 -8.90 4.86 -5.93
CA ALA A 133 -9.56 4.87 -7.23
C ALA A 133 -9.30 3.66 -8.14
N ALA A 134 -10.12 3.58 -9.18
CA ALA A 134 -9.98 2.69 -10.33
C ALA A 134 -9.84 1.19 -9.97
N HIS A 135 -9.01 0.44 -10.71
CA HIS A 135 -8.82 -0.99 -10.52
C HIS A 135 -7.36 -1.41 -10.72
N LEU A 136 -7.00 -2.64 -10.38
CA LEU A 136 -5.62 -3.14 -10.31
C LEU A 136 -4.83 -3.03 -11.63
N GLY A 137 -5.52 -2.91 -12.77
CA GLY A 137 -4.94 -2.70 -14.10
C GLY A 137 -4.75 -1.24 -14.51
N SER A 138 -5.19 -0.27 -13.70
CA SER A 138 -5.20 1.14 -14.07
C SER A 138 -3.85 1.85 -13.84
N ALA A 139 -3.64 2.94 -14.60
CA ALA A 139 -2.53 3.88 -14.44
C ALA A 139 -1.14 3.20 -14.44
N GLN A 140 -0.26 3.52 -13.49
CA GLN A 140 1.10 2.99 -13.38
C GLN A 140 1.20 1.57 -12.81
N ARG A 141 0.07 0.98 -12.36
CA ARG A 141 0.07 -0.30 -11.63
C ARG A 141 0.66 -1.43 -12.50
N PRO A 142 0.29 -1.60 -13.78
CA PRO A 142 0.94 -2.58 -14.67
C PRO A 142 2.45 -2.42 -14.79
N ALA A 143 2.94 -1.19 -14.91
CA ALA A 143 4.38 -0.90 -14.98
C ALA A 143 5.10 -1.25 -13.67
N THR A 144 4.42 -1.11 -12.52
CA THR A 144 4.94 -1.54 -11.22
C THR A 144 5.05 -3.06 -11.17
N TYR A 145 4.04 -3.80 -11.63
CA TYR A 145 4.10 -5.26 -11.69
C TYR A 145 5.22 -5.74 -12.61
N ASN A 146 5.36 -5.16 -13.80
CA ASN A 146 6.46 -5.48 -14.72
C ASN A 146 7.84 -5.20 -14.12
N ALA A 147 8.00 -4.11 -13.36
CA ALA A 147 9.25 -3.83 -12.65
C ALA A 147 9.60 -4.93 -11.64
N MET A 148 8.61 -5.46 -10.90
CA MET A 148 8.83 -6.57 -9.97
C MET A 148 9.09 -7.90 -10.69
N LEU A 149 8.34 -8.21 -11.75
CA LEU A 149 8.55 -9.40 -12.57
C LEU A 149 9.93 -9.41 -13.23
N SER A 150 10.49 -8.24 -13.55
CA SER A 150 11.83 -8.12 -14.15
C SER A 150 12.98 -8.56 -13.22
N LEU A 151 12.71 -8.72 -11.92
CA LEU A 151 13.67 -9.27 -10.95
C LEU A 151 13.81 -10.80 -11.05
N SER A 152 12.89 -11.44 -11.78
CA SER A 152 12.79 -12.89 -11.91
C SER A 152 13.94 -13.47 -12.73
N THR A 153 14.54 -14.54 -12.22
CA THR A 153 15.49 -15.39 -12.95
C THR A 153 14.98 -16.83 -12.99
N PRO A 154 15.50 -17.70 -13.90
CA PRO A 154 15.14 -19.11 -13.88
C PRO A 154 15.45 -19.82 -12.55
N SER A 155 16.46 -19.35 -11.80
CA SER A 155 16.83 -19.91 -10.51
C SER A 155 16.05 -19.34 -9.32
N ASN A 156 15.47 -18.15 -9.47
CA ASN A 156 14.64 -17.49 -8.46
C ASN A 156 13.45 -16.81 -9.14
N PRO A 157 12.41 -17.58 -9.51
CA PRO A 157 11.27 -17.00 -10.20
C PRO A 157 10.49 -16.06 -9.28
N VAL A 158 10.29 -14.82 -9.71
CA VAL A 158 9.47 -13.82 -9.00
C VAL A 158 8.10 -13.73 -9.67
N HIS A 159 7.06 -14.03 -8.92
CA HIS A 159 5.66 -13.84 -9.28
C HIS A 159 5.10 -12.58 -8.60
N VAL A 160 4.06 -12.00 -9.18
CA VAL A 160 3.35 -10.87 -8.58
C VAL A 160 1.89 -11.24 -8.33
N PHE A 161 1.37 -10.87 -7.16
CA PHE A 161 -0.06 -10.93 -6.85
C PHE A 161 -0.58 -9.53 -6.58
N ALA A 162 -1.68 -9.18 -7.22
CA ALA A 162 -2.43 -7.95 -6.96
C ALA A 162 -3.92 -8.28 -6.84
N ILE A 163 -4.62 -7.58 -5.96
CA ILE A 163 -6.08 -7.69 -5.81
C ILE A 163 -6.70 -6.31 -5.89
N ASP A 164 -7.93 -6.25 -6.37
CA ASP A 164 -8.83 -5.13 -6.11
C ASP A 164 -9.52 -5.37 -4.78
N TYR A 165 -9.40 -4.42 -3.85
CA TYR A 165 -10.12 -4.47 -2.58
C TYR A 165 -11.64 -4.50 -2.79
N ARG A 166 -12.38 -4.87 -1.75
CA ARG A 166 -13.85 -4.81 -1.78
C ARG A 166 -14.35 -3.44 -2.25
N GLY A 167 -15.25 -3.46 -3.22
CA GLY A 167 -15.82 -2.28 -3.86
C GLY A 167 -14.93 -1.58 -4.89
N PHE A 168 -13.71 -2.07 -5.17
CA PHE A 168 -12.86 -1.62 -6.30
C PHE A 168 -13.02 -2.55 -7.50
N GLY A 169 -12.77 -2.04 -8.70
CA GLY A 169 -12.81 -2.83 -9.93
C GLY A 169 -14.07 -3.66 -10.08
N VAL A 170 -13.94 -4.98 -10.12
CA VAL A 170 -15.09 -5.91 -10.19
C VAL A 170 -15.30 -6.69 -8.89
N SER A 171 -14.60 -6.33 -7.82
CA SER A 171 -14.78 -6.89 -6.48
C SER A 171 -16.10 -6.43 -5.85
N THR A 172 -16.74 -7.31 -5.06
CA THR A 172 -18.00 -7.02 -4.37
C THR A 172 -17.80 -6.12 -3.15
N GLY A 173 -18.90 -5.68 -2.52
CA GLY A 173 -18.85 -5.01 -1.21
C GLY A 173 -18.58 -3.50 -1.27
N SER A 174 -18.12 -2.94 -0.14
CA SER A 174 -17.80 -1.52 -0.01
C SER A 174 -16.60 -1.30 0.91
N PRO A 175 -15.71 -0.35 0.57
CA PRO A 175 -14.44 -0.21 1.28
C PRO A 175 -14.62 0.45 2.64
N THR A 176 -13.90 -0.08 3.63
CA THR A 176 -13.70 0.46 4.97
C THR A 176 -12.27 0.14 5.41
N GLU A 177 -11.75 0.77 6.47
CA GLU A 177 -10.40 0.46 6.97
C GLU A 177 -10.28 -1.03 7.33
N GLU A 178 -11.21 -1.54 8.14
CA GLU A 178 -11.24 -2.95 8.55
C GLU A 178 -11.47 -3.91 7.38
N GLY A 179 -12.32 -3.52 6.41
CA GLY A 179 -12.59 -4.34 5.23
C GLY A 179 -11.35 -4.53 4.37
N LEU A 180 -10.60 -3.47 4.09
CA LEU A 180 -9.37 -3.56 3.31
C LEU A 180 -8.27 -4.35 4.05
N ILE A 181 -8.21 -4.25 5.38
CA ILE A 181 -7.32 -5.10 6.19
C ILE A 181 -7.75 -6.56 6.03
N THR A 182 -9.05 -6.84 6.11
CA THR A 182 -9.58 -8.20 5.91
C THR A 182 -9.23 -8.76 4.54
N ASP A 183 -9.35 -7.95 3.50
CA ASP A 183 -9.01 -8.31 2.11
C ASP A 183 -7.53 -8.68 1.99
N GLY A 184 -6.65 -7.83 2.52
CA GLY A 184 -5.20 -8.06 2.48
C GLY A 184 -4.77 -9.28 3.28
N VAL A 185 -5.33 -9.49 4.47
CA VAL A 185 -5.04 -10.68 5.29
C VAL A 185 -5.54 -11.95 4.62
N SER A 186 -6.70 -11.89 3.95
CA SER A 186 -7.27 -13.00 3.18
C SER A 186 -6.34 -13.40 2.03
N LEU A 187 -5.74 -12.42 1.32
CA LEU A 187 -4.79 -12.72 0.26
C LEU A 187 -3.53 -13.41 0.80
N ILE A 188 -2.96 -12.91 1.89
CA ILE A 188 -1.79 -13.57 2.48
C ILE A 188 -2.17 -14.97 3.01
N ASN A 189 -3.39 -15.18 3.53
CA ASN A 189 -3.86 -16.49 3.98
C ASN A 189 -3.97 -17.46 2.79
N PHE A 190 -4.49 -16.98 1.66
CA PHE A 190 -4.56 -17.73 0.40
C PHE A 190 -3.18 -18.14 -0.13
N LEU A 191 -2.17 -17.28 0.02
CA LEU A 191 -0.80 -17.60 -0.36
C LEU A 191 -0.15 -18.59 0.61
N THR A 192 -0.35 -18.40 1.92
CA THR A 192 0.43 -19.08 2.97
C THR A 192 -0.20 -20.37 3.48
N ALA A 193 -1.51 -20.40 3.75
CA ALA A 193 -2.18 -21.59 4.31
C ALA A 193 -2.74 -22.53 3.24
N GLY A 194 -3.10 -22.00 2.07
CA GLY A 194 -3.53 -22.80 0.93
C GLY A 194 -4.31 -21.99 -0.10
N PRO A 195 -4.27 -22.36 -1.38
CA PRO A 195 -3.72 -23.62 -1.90
C PRO A 195 -2.19 -23.65 -2.09
N LEU A 196 -1.51 -22.50 -2.08
CA LEU A 196 -0.10 -22.38 -2.52
C LEU A 196 0.96 -22.75 -1.48
N LYS A 197 0.67 -22.57 -0.18
CA LYS A 197 1.60 -22.89 0.93
C LYS A 197 2.96 -22.18 0.87
N ILE A 198 2.99 -20.94 0.40
CA ILE A 198 4.21 -20.14 0.29
C ILE A 198 4.65 -19.65 1.67
N PRO A 199 5.92 -19.89 2.08
CA PRO A 199 6.46 -19.32 3.31
C PRO A 199 6.44 -17.79 3.24
N THR A 200 6.10 -17.12 4.34
CA THR A 200 6.15 -15.66 4.44
C THR A 200 7.55 -15.11 4.17
N SER A 201 8.60 -15.87 4.50
CA SER A 201 10.00 -15.56 4.16
C SER A 201 10.30 -15.51 2.66
N HIS A 202 9.38 -15.97 1.79
CA HIS A 202 9.45 -15.85 0.33
C HIS A 202 8.53 -14.75 -0.22
N ILE A 203 7.84 -13.99 0.65
CA ILE A 203 6.86 -12.98 0.28
C ILE A 203 7.38 -11.59 0.65
N VAL A 204 7.50 -10.71 -0.35
CA VAL A 204 7.59 -9.26 -0.17
C VAL A 204 6.20 -8.67 -0.25
N ILE A 205 5.81 -7.85 0.73
CA ILE A 205 4.57 -7.07 0.67
C ILE A 205 4.92 -5.62 0.32
N MET A 206 4.39 -5.14 -0.79
CA MET A 206 4.60 -3.81 -1.31
C MET A 206 3.27 -3.05 -1.40
N GLY A 207 3.26 -1.80 -0.95
CA GLY A 207 2.12 -0.91 -1.08
C GLY A 207 2.49 0.43 -1.69
N GLN A 208 1.57 1.03 -2.44
CA GLN A 208 1.68 2.42 -2.92
C GLN A 208 0.52 3.27 -2.39
N SER A 209 0.80 4.49 -1.90
CA SER A 209 -0.24 5.43 -1.45
C SER A 209 -1.15 4.79 -0.39
N LEU A 210 -2.48 4.70 -0.59
CA LEU A 210 -3.40 3.94 0.26
C LEU A 210 -2.89 2.52 0.58
N GLY A 211 -2.33 1.82 -0.41
CA GLY A 211 -1.80 0.47 -0.24
C GLY A 211 -0.66 0.38 0.78
N THR A 212 0.02 1.49 1.11
CA THR A 212 1.04 1.50 2.19
C THR A 212 0.41 1.33 3.57
N ALA A 213 -0.76 1.93 3.79
CA ALA A 213 -1.49 1.80 5.03
C ALA A 213 -2.09 0.38 5.19
N VAL A 214 -2.61 -0.18 4.09
CA VAL A 214 -3.04 -1.59 4.01
C VAL A 214 -1.87 -2.52 4.32
N THR A 215 -0.72 -2.31 3.67
CA THR A 215 0.51 -3.09 3.89
C THR A 215 0.93 -3.10 5.36
N ALA A 216 1.02 -1.92 5.98
CA ALA A 216 1.41 -1.81 7.38
C ALA A 216 0.43 -2.52 8.31
N ALA A 217 -0.88 -2.41 8.05
CA ALA A 217 -1.92 -3.07 8.84
C ALA A 217 -1.93 -4.59 8.66
N VAL A 218 -1.76 -5.10 7.44
CA VAL A 218 -1.66 -6.54 7.17
C VAL A 218 -0.43 -7.13 7.86
N VAL A 219 0.73 -6.49 7.74
CA VAL A 219 1.97 -6.95 8.40
C VAL A 219 1.84 -6.94 9.92
N GLU A 220 1.23 -5.91 10.47
CA GLU A 220 0.93 -5.82 11.90
C GLU A 220 0.03 -6.98 12.36
N GLN A 221 -1.08 -7.21 11.67
CA GLN A 221 -2.01 -8.30 11.97
C GLN A 221 -1.33 -9.67 11.88
N TYR A 222 -0.42 -9.87 10.91
CA TYR A 222 0.38 -11.11 10.80
C TYR A 222 1.45 -11.28 11.87
N THR A 223 1.94 -10.17 12.42
CA THR A 223 2.99 -10.20 13.45
C THR A 223 2.37 -10.44 14.83
N PHE A 224 1.30 -9.73 15.15
CA PHE A 224 0.74 -9.68 16.51
C PHE A 224 -0.63 -10.37 16.63
N GLY A 225 -1.30 -10.68 15.52
CA GLY A 225 -2.72 -11.05 15.54
C GLY A 225 -3.61 -9.86 15.93
N SER A 226 -4.88 -10.16 16.20
CA SER A 226 -5.80 -9.22 16.84
C SER A 226 -6.38 -9.80 18.12
N PRO A 227 -6.47 -9.01 19.21
CA PRO A 227 -7.18 -9.42 20.42
C PRO A 227 -8.70 -9.53 20.19
N ASP A 228 -9.22 -8.79 19.21
CA ASP A 228 -10.61 -8.91 18.76
C ASP A 228 -10.74 -10.16 17.89
N GLN A 229 -11.49 -11.15 18.40
CA GLN A 229 -11.75 -12.43 17.76
C GLN A 229 -12.67 -12.33 16.54
N THR A 230 -13.38 -11.21 16.37
CA THR A 230 -14.24 -10.98 15.20
C THR A 230 -13.44 -10.62 13.95
N LYS A 231 -12.19 -10.16 14.13
CA LYS A 231 -11.28 -9.83 13.04
C LYS A 231 -10.64 -11.08 12.46
N ILE A 232 -10.39 -11.05 11.16
CA ILE A 232 -9.65 -12.11 10.49
C ILE A 232 -8.27 -12.29 11.14
N GLN A 233 -7.90 -13.54 11.37
CA GLN A 233 -6.60 -13.89 11.93
C GLN A 233 -5.71 -14.49 10.83
N PRO A 234 -4.38 -14.38 10.99
CA PRO A 234 -3.44 -15.19 10.21
C PRO A 234 -3.79 -16.68 10.37
N ALA A 235 -3.91 -17.38 9.26
CA ALA A 235 -4.22 -18.81 9.24
C ALA A 235 -3.05 -19.64 9.75
N ILE A 236 -1.81 -19.16 9.56
CA ILE A 236 -0.61 -19.77 10.13
C ILE A 236 -0.24 -19.08 11.43
N LYS A 237 -0.22 -19.84 12.52
CA LYS A 237 0.32 -19.40 13.80
C LYS A 237 1.84 -19.33 13.74
N ASN A 238 2.44 -18.29 14.32
CA ASN A 238 3.89 -18.11 14.40
C ASN A 238 4.61 -18.16 13.04
N ALA A 239 3.97 -17.65 11.97
CA ALA A 239 4.60 -17.56 10.65
C ALA A 239 5.96 -16.85 10.68
N ASP A 240 6.87 -17.23 9.80
CA ASP A 240 8.16 -16.54 9.67
C ASP A 240 7.96 -15.04 9.34
N PRO A 241 8.97 -14.19 9.59
CA PRO A 241 8.98 -12.83 9.07
C PRO A 241 8.75 -12.80 7.55
N PHE A 242 8.08 -11.75 7.05
CA PHE A 242 8.05 -11.49 5.61
C PHE A 242 9.48 -11.26 5.07
N ALA A 243 9.73 -11.66 3.82
CA ALA A 243 11.00 -11.39 3.14
C ALA A 243 11.33 -9.90 3.21
N GLY A 244 10.33 -9.04 2.97
CA GLY A 244 10.44 -7.61 3.21
C GLY A 244 9.10 -6.89 3.09
N VAL A 245 9.08 -5.64 3.57
CA VAL A 245 7.92 -4.74 3.54
C VAL A 245 8.34 -3.44 2.85
N ILE A 246 7.66 -3.07 1.78
CA ILE A 246 8.01 -1.90 0.97
C ILE A 246 6.83 -0.92 0.94
N LEU A 247 7.07 0.29 1.45
CA LEU A 247 6.08 1.36 1.45
C LEU A 247 6.51 2.45 0.47
N VAL A 248 5.75 2.65 -0.60
CA VAL A 248 6.05 3.64 -1.63
C VAL A 248 5.05 4.80 -1.59
N ALA A 249 5.56 6.03 -1.52
CA ALA A 249 4.75 7.24 -1.39
C ALA A 249 3.76 7.14 -0.20
N SER A 250 4.27 6.67 0.94
CA SER A 250 3.47 6.38 2.12
C SER A 250 3.00 7.65 2.83
N PHE A 251 1.94 7.52 3.62
CA PHE A 251 1.49 8.59 4.51
C PHE A 251 1.35 8.14 5.96
N SER A 252 1.39 9.12 6.87
CA SER A 252 1.39 8.85 8.31
C SER A 252 0.04 8.39 8.85
N ASN A 253 -1.02 9.11 8.48
CA ASN A 253 -2.43 8.79 8.72
C ASN A 253 -3.35 9.72 7.89
N VAL A 254 -4.62 9.36 7.72
CA VAL A 254 -5.61 10.16 6.97
C VAL A 254 -5.79 11.57 7.54
N PRO A 255 -5.92 11.79 8.87
CA PRO A 255 -5.97 13.14 9.44
C PRO A 255 -4.80 14.04 9.02
N SER A 256 -3.59 13.48 8.93
CA SER A 256 -2.39 14.17 8.45
C SER A 256 -2.48 14.49 6.96
N VAL A 257 -2.88 13.52 6.14
CA VAL A 257 -3.02 13.70 4.69
C VAL A 257 -4.08 14.75 4.36
N ILE A 258 -5.19 14.80 5.10
CA ILE A 258 -6.20 15.86 4.96
C ILE A 258 -5.59 17.28 5.09
N GLN A 259 -4.54 17.43 5.89
CA GLN A 259 -3.82 18.70 6.07
C GLN A 259 -2.76 18.97 5.01
N SER A 260 -2.27 17.94 4.30
CA SER A 260 -1.16 18.05 3.35
C SER A 260 -1.52 17.78 1.89
N TYR A 261 -2.64 17.09 1.63
CA TYR A 261 -3.01 16.56 0.33
C TYR A 261 -3.40 17.66 -0.64
N SER A 262 -2.84 17.60 -1.85
CA SER A 262 -3.18 18.48 -2.96
C SER A 262 -3.55 17.64 -4.17
N ILE A 263 -4.69 17.94 -4.80
CA ILE A 263 -5.10 17.24 -6.01
C ILE A 263 -4.16 17.64 -7.13
N LYS A 264 -3.20 16.77 -7.49
CA LYS A 264 -2.16 17.00 -8.50
C LYS A 264 -1.33 18.27 -8.29
N GLY A 265 -1.25 18.78 -7.05
CA GLY A 265 -0.60 20.07 -6.77
C GLY A 265 -1.41 21.31 -7.15
N LEU A 266 -2.66 21.16 -7.61
CA LEU A 266 -3.49 22.26 -8.14
C LEU A 266 -4.36 22.94 -7.07
N THR A 267 -4.60 22.27 -5.95
CA THR A 267 -5.44 22.80 -4.87
C THR A 267 -4.61 23.07 -3.61
N PRO A 268 -4.89 24.12 -2.85
CA PRO A 268 -4.31 24.23 -1.53
C PRO A 268 -4.81 23.06 -0.65
N PRO A 269 -4.07 22.62 0.38
CA PRO A 269 -4.49 21.50 1.20
C PRO A 269 -5.88 21.71 1.78
N MET A 270 -6.66 20.63 1.93
CA MET A 270 -8.11 20.71 2.15
C MET A 270 -8.50 21.60 3.34
N LEU A 271 -7.72 21.59 4.43
CA LEU A 271 -7.98 22.40 5.63
C LEU A 271 -7.21 23.72 5.69
N SER A 272 -6.40 24.06 4.69
CA SER A 272 -5.58 25.27 4.70
C SER A 272 -6.37 26.60 4.74
N PRO A 273 -7.58 26.73 4.15
CA PRO A 273 -8.41 27.92 4.36
C PRO A 273 -8.85 28.13 5.82
N LEU A 274 -8.72 27.12 6.67
CA LEU A 274 -9.15 27.12 8.07
C LEU A 274 -8.00 27.26 9.08
N ILE A 275 -6.78 27.61 8.64
CA ILE A 275 -5.61 27.76 9.54
C ILE A 275 -5.89 28.74 10.70
N GLY A 276 -6.69 29.79 10.47
CA GLY A 276 -7.12 30.73 11.52
C GLY A 276 -8.17 30.19 12.49
N TYR A 277 -8.70 28.98 12.27
CA TYR A 277 -9.81 28.38 13.02
C TYR A 277 -9.45 26.97 13.55
N PRO A 278 -8.43 26.83 14.42
CA PRO A 278 -7.92 25.53 14.86
C PRO A 278 -8.96 24.68 15.59
N ARG A 279 -9.93 25.30 16.29
CA ARG A 279 -11.04 24.58 16.94
C ARG A 279 -11.92 23.84 15.92
N PHE A 280 -12.22 24.47 14.80
CA PHE A 280 -13.05 23.88 13.75
C PHE A 280 -12.27 22.81 12.97
N GLN A 281 -10.99 23.04 12.67
CA GLN A 281 -10.13 22.00 12.09
C GLN A 281 -10.10 20.75 12.99
N ASN A 282 -9.88 20.92 14.30
CA ASN A 282 -9.90 19.82 15.26
C ASN A 282 -11.27 19.13 15.36
N TRP A 283 -12.36 19.88 15.18
CA TRP A 283 -13.70 19.29 15.13
C TRP A 283 -13.86 18.40 13.89
N VAL A 284 -13.45 18.86 12.69
CA VAL A 284 -13.48 18.04 11.46
C VAL A 284 -12.63 16.77 11.63
N LEU A 285 -11.39 16.91 12.13
CA LEU A 285 -10.46 15.79 12.27
C LEU A 285 -10.92 14.71 13.27
N ARG A 286 -11.73 15.08 14.27
CA ARG A 286 -12.31 14.11 15.22
C ARG A 286 -13.40 13.22 14.60
N HIS A 287 -14.00 13.66 13.49
CA HIS A 287 -15.03 12.89 12.80
C HIS A 287 -14.46 11.94 11.75
N VAL A 288 -13.13 11.93 11.52
CA VAL A 288 -12.49 11.01 10.59
C VAL A 288 -12.66 9.57 11.09
N VAL A 289 -13.37 8.76 10.30
CA VAL A 289 -13.74 7.37 10.66
C VAL A 289 -12.59 6.41 10.33
N ASP A 290 -12.21 6.35 9.06
CA ASP A 290 -11.13 5.49 8.58
C ASP A 290 -9.83 6.30 8.65
N ARG A 291 -9.03 6.05 9.70
CA ARG A 291 -7.89 6.89 10.08
C ARG A 291 -6.58 6.42 9.46
N TRP A 292 -6.44 5.11 9.23
CA TRP A 292 -5.23 4.50 8.67
C TRP A 292 -3.95 4.95 9.38
N ASP A 293 -3.90 4.79 10.71
CA ASP A 293 -2.76 5.18 11.56
C ASP A 293 -1.46 4.40 11.29
N THR A 294 -0.86 4.59 10.12
CA THR A 294 0.32 3.87 9.61
C THR A 294 1.54 4.07 10.51
N SER A 295 1.84 5.32 10.89
CA SER A 295 2.98 5.62 11.77
C SER A 295 2.94 4.88 13.10
N ALA A 296 1.74 4.74 13.71
CA ALA A 296 1.56 4.03 14.97
C ALA A 296 1.78 2.51 14.81
N ARG A 297 1.35 1.94 13.68
CA ARG A 297 1.60 0.53 13.35
C ARG A 297 3.10 0.26 13.17
N LEU A 298 3.80 1.16 12.46
CA LEU A 298 5.24 1.04 12.26
C LEU A 298 6.02 1.13 13.58
N GLN A 299 5.62 2.02 14.51
CA GLN A 299 6.21 2.09 15.86
C GLN A 299 6.12 0.78 16.63
N ARG A 300 4.99 0.09 16.55
CA ARG A 300 4.80 -1.23 17.19
C ARG A 300 5.62 -2.30 16.48
N LEU A 301 5.57 -2.33 15.14
CA LEU A 301 6.31 -3.29 14.32
C LEU A 301 7.83 -3.24 14.54
N THR A 302 8.39 -2.05 14.81
CA THR A 302 9.83 -1.85 15.07
C THR A 302 10.21 -1.93 16.56
N GLY A 303 9.24 -2.10 17.45
CA GLY A 303 9.45 -2.15 18.90
C GLY A 303 9.90 -0.82 19.52
N VAL A 304 9.69 0.31 18.82
CA VAL A 304 9.91 1.65 19.39
C VAL A 304 8.90 1.92 20.50
N VAL A 305 7.66 1.50 20.29
CA VAL A 305 6.63 1.45 21.33
C VAL A 305 6.36 -0.03 21.58
N MET A 306 6.61 -0.47 22.82
CA MET A 306 6.36 -1.84 23.22
C MET A 306 4.85 -2.11 23.21
N ASP A 307 4.43 -3.13 22.47
CA ASP A 307 3.11 -3.70 22.66
C ASP A 307 3.09 -4.49 23.97
N THR A 308 2.13 -4.18 24.84
CA THR A 308 1.91 -4.86 26.12
C THR A 308 1.42 -6.32 25.95
N SER A 309 1.08 -6.73 24.73
CA SER A 309 0.51 -8.04 24.42
C SER A 309 1.51 -9.21 24.45
N GLY A 310 2.82 -8.94 24.46
CA GLY A 310 3.86 -9.98 24.53
C GLY A 310 3.94 -10.90 23.30
N LEU A 311 3.26 -10.55 22.19
CA LEU A 311 3.28 -11.33 20.96
C LEU A 311 4.51 -10.96 20.10
N GLY A 312 5.45 -11.90 20.00
CA GLY A 312 6.40 -12.08 18.90
C GLY A 312 7.37 -10.94 18.58
N HIS A 313 8.60 -11.02 19.08
CA HIS A 313 9.73 -10.32 18.48
C HIS A 313 10.15 -11.06 17.20
N LYS A 314 9.54 -10.73 16.05
CA LYS A 314 9.94 -11.25 14.73
C LYS A 314 10.86 -10.27 14.02
N ASP A 315 11.71 -10.75 13.13
CA ASP A 315 12.48 -9.85 12.27
C ASP A 315 11.57 -8.96 11.43
N LEU A 316 12.09 -7.81 11.02
CA LEU A 316 11.41 -6.90 10.10
C LEU A 316 12.47 -6.28 9.18
N ASP A 317 12.21 -6.30 7.89
CA ASP A 317 12.94 -5.48 6.92
C ASP A 317 11.96 -4.57 6.20
N LEU A 318 11.93 -3.31 6.63
CA LEU A 318 11.03 -2.29 6.16
C LEU A 318 11.80 -1.29 5.29
N THR A 319 11.36 -1.07 4.07
CA THR A 319 11.87 -0.02 3.19
C THR A 319 10.77 1.00 2.88
N ILE A 320 11.05 2.28 3.15
CA ILE A 320 10.15 3.40 2.88
C ILE A 320 10.77 4.24 1.76
N ILE A 321 10.09 4.33 0.63
CA ILE A 321 10.54 5.03 -0.58
C ILE A 321 9.62 6.22 -0.84
N HIS A 322 10.18 7.41 -1.04
CA HIS A 322 9.39 8.58 -1.39
C HIS A 322 10.11 9.47 -2.40
N SER A 323 9.38 10.00 -3.39
CA SER A 323 9.91 10.99 -4.30
C SER A 323 9.84 12.41 -3.72
N SER A 324 10.91 13.18 -3.88
CA SER A 324 10.98 14.58 -3.44
C SER A 324 10.00 15.48 -4.21
N ASN A 325 9.70 15.13 -5.46
CA ASN A 325 8.74 15.84 -6.31
C ASN A 325 7.33 15.22 -6.28
N ASP A 326 6.98 14.46 -5.24
CA ASP A 326 5.61 14.03 -4.99
C ASP A 326 4.77 15.25 -4.59
N VAL A 327 3.83 15.62 -5.46
CA VAL A 327 2.93 16.77 -5.30
C VAL A 327 1.59 16.40 -4.66
N GLU A 328 1.28 15.10 -4.55
CA GLU A 328 0.00 14.63 -4.01
C GLU A 328 0.14 14.26 -2.54
N ILE A 329 1.13 13.44 -2.22
CA ILE A 329 1.52 13.10 -0.86
C ILE A 329 2.97 13.55 -0.66
N PRO A 330 3.21 14.73 -0.10
CA PRO A 330 4.56 15.26 0.04
C PRO A 330 5.48 14.31 0.81
N TRP A 331 6.76 14.25 0.41
CA TRP A 331 7.74 13.29 0.96
C TRP A 331 7.92 13.33 2.49
N TYR A 332 7.57 14.45 3.15
CA TYR A 332 7.62 14.54 4.60
C TYR A 332 6.61 13.60 5.27
N GLU A 333 5.56 13.16 4.58
CA GLU A 333 4.63 12.14 5.09
C GLU A 333 5.31 10.76 5.18
N GLY A 334 6.07 10.36 4.16
CA GLY A 334 6.92 9.18 4.25
C GLY A 334 8.03 9.33 5.29
N TYR A 335 8.59 10.53 5.44
CA TYR A 335 9.57 10.80 6.48
C TYR A 335 8.96 10.73 7.90
N ARG A 336 7.68 11.12 8.08
CA ARG A 336 6.96 10.92 9.36
C ARG A 336 6.85 9.44 9.70
N ASN A 337 6.60 8.58 8.72
CA ASN A 337 6.63 7.13 8.91
C ASN A 337 8.03 6.63 9.31
N TRP A 338 9.09 7.11 8.66
CA TRP A 338 10.47 6.81 9.08
C TRP A 338 10.74 7.26 10.53
N ALA A 339 10.42 8.51 10.85
CA ALA A 339 10.64 9.08 12.17
C ALA A 339 9.87 8.30 13.26
N ALA A 340 8.62 7.92 12.97
CA ALA A 340 7.82 7.09 13.85
C ALA A 340 8.46 5.70 14.01
N ALA A 341 8.76 5.01 12.91
CA ALA A 341 9.35 3.67 12.91
C ALA A 341 10.71 3.59 13.63
N THR A 342 11.47 4.69 13.69
CA THR A 342 12.80 4.74 14.31
C THR A 342 12.82 5.44 15.67
N GLY A 343 11.67 5.95 16.13
CA GLY A 343 11.58 6.70 17.38
C GLY A 343 12.32 8.04 17.37
N GLN A 344 12.52 8.63 16.18
CA GLN A 344 13.19 9.93 16.06
C GLN A 344 12.44 11.00 16.86
N GLY A 345 13.15 11.65 17.79
CA GLY A 345 12.59 12.67 18.68
C GLY A 345 12.00 12.12 19.99
N ILE A 346 11.99 10.80 20.19
CA ILE A 346 11.64 10.17 21.48
C ILE A 346 12.92 9.99 22.30
N GLN A 347 12.91 10.48 23.55
CA GLN A 347 14.04 10.33 24.46
C GLN A 347 14.28 8.84 24.75
N ASN A 348 15.53 8.38 24.63
CA ASN A 348 15.93 6.99 24.85
C ASN A 348 15.22 5.97 23.94
N ALA A 349 14.83 6.37 22.71
CA ALA A 349 14.33 5.42 21.72
C ALA A 349 15.36 4.31 21.43
N PRO A 350 14.93 3.06 21.21
CA PRO A 350 15.83 1.96 20.91
C PRO A 350 16.42 2.05 19.50
N GLY A 351 17.42 1.20 19.22
CA GLY A 351 18.06 1.09 17.91
C GLY A 351 19.08 2.19 17.60
N VAL A 352 19.78 2.03 16.48
CA VAL A 352 20.86 2.91 16.04
C VAL A 352 20.82 3.13 14.52
N LEU A 353 21.24 4.31 14.08
CA LEU A 353 21.48 4.60 12.68
C LEU A 353 22.80 3.92 12.26
N THR A 354 22.73 2.94 11.37
CA THR A 354 23.90 2.16 10.91
C THR A 354 24.45 2.69 9.59
N TYR A 355 23.64 3.43 8.82
CA TYR A 355 24.07 4.01 7.56
C TYR A 355 23.30 5.31 7.27
N GLU A 356 24.01 6.31 6.76
CA GLU A 356 23.41 7.54 6.24
C GLU A 356 24.20 8.05 5.04
N ARG A 357 23.48 8.40 3.97
CA ARG A 357 24.04 9.02 2.78
C ARG A 357 23.07 10.04 2.23
N THR A 358 23.54 11.26 2.04
CA THR A 358 22.84 12.32 1.30
C THR A 358 23.50 12.50 -0.05
N GLY A 359 22.71 12.46 -1.13
CA GLY A 359 23.19 12.66 -2.49
C GLY A 359 23.47 14.13 -2.82
N VAL A 360 24.12 14.36 -3.96
CA VAL A 360 24.42 15.71 -4.46
C VAL A 360 23.21 16.27 -5.22
N GLY A 361 22.87 17.54 -4.99
CA GLY A 361 21.79 18.28 -5.67
C GLY A 361 20.66 18.74 -4.73
N LYS A 362 19.71 19.53 -5.26
CA LYS A 362 18.53 20.01 -4.51
C LYS A 362 17.23 19.70 -5.30
N PRO A 363 16.21 19.08 -4.68
CA PRO A 363 16.28 18.39 -3.39
C PRO A 363 17.26 17.20 -3.47
N ALA A 364 17.97 16.93 -2.37
CA ALA A 364 18.96 15.85 -2.32
C ALA A 364 18.25 14.50 -2.16
N SER A 365 18.71 13.48 -2.90
CA SER A 365 18.38 12.11 -2.55
C SER A 365 18.97 11.75 -1.19
N GLU A 366 18.36 10.81 -0.49
CA GLU A 366 18.77 10.44 0.86
C GLU A 366 18.55 8.95 1.08
N VAL A 367 19.50 8.28 1.72
CA VAL A 367 19.37 6.91 2.18
C VAL A 367 19.78 6.86 3.64
N LYS A 368 18.91 6.29 4.49
CA LYS A 368 19.21 6.00 5.89
C LYS A 368 18.88 4.56 6.21
N ILE A 369 19.67 3.92 7.06
CA ILE A 369 19.39 2.58 7.59
C ILE A 369 19.50 2.62 9.09
N TRP A 370 18.43 2.20 9.75
CA TRP A 370 18.33 2.10 11.20
C TRP A 370 18.10 0.63 11.54
N GLU A 371 18.76 0.17 12.60
CA GLU A 371 18.66 -1.19 13.09
C GLU A 371 18.40 -1.21 14.59
N ASN A 372 17.51 -2.09 15.03
CA ASN A 372 17.22 -2.36 16.42
C ASN A 372 17.19 -3.85 16.68
N LYS A 373 18.04 -4.32 17.61
CA LYS A 373 18.06 -5.71 18.05
C LYS A 373 17.25 -5.82 19.33
N ILE A 374 16.20 -6.63 19.28
CA ILE A 374 15.31 -6.87 20.41
C ILE A 374 15.52 -8.31 20.87
N THR A 375 15.93 -8.49 22.12
CA THR A 375 16.07 -9.82 22.73
C THR A 375 14.85 -10.12 23.58
N GLY A 376 14.13 -11.19 23.22
CA GLY A 376 12.98 -11.70 23.95
C GLY A 376 13.37 -12.34 25.28
N LYS A 377 12.38 -12.59 26.13
CA LYS A 377 12.57 -13.23 27.45
C LYS A 377 13.08 -14.67 27.35
N ASP A 378 12.85 -15.33 26.22
CA ASP A 378 13.32 -16.67 25.88
C ASP A 378 14.76 -16.68 25.31
N GLY A 379 15.41 -15.52 25.20
CA GLY A 379 16.75 -15.36 24.65
C GLY A 379 16.79 -15.27 23.12
N THR A 380 15.65 -15.39 22.43
CA THR A 380 15.59 -15.19 20.97
C THR A 380 15.85 -13.71 20.65
N THR A 381 16.58 -13.44 19.57
CA THR A 381 16.88 -12.07 19.16
C THR A 381 16.27 -11.81 17.79
N ALA A 382 15.53 -10.70 17.68
CA ALA A 382 14.96 -10.23 16.44
C ALA A 382 15.64 -8.93 15.98
N LEU A 383 15.92 -8.83 14.69
CA LEU A 383 16.44 -7.64 14.05
C LEU A 383 15.31 -6.87 13.36
N LYS A 384 15.11 -5.63 13.80
CA LYS A 384 14.24 -4.67 13.14
C LYS A 384 15.11 -3.75 12.31
N LYS A 385 15.00 -3.85 10.99
CA LYS A 385 15.72 -3.02 10.03
C LYS A 385 14.72 -2.10 9.33
N VAL A 386 15.01 -0.81 9.33
CA VAL A 386 14.25 0.18 8.60
C VAL A 386 15.20 0.90 7.65
N ARG A 387 14.81 1.01 6.38
CA ARG A 387 15.49 1.79 5.35
C ARG A 387 14.58 2.94 4.92
N TRP A 388 15.11 4.15 4.95
CA TRP A 388 14.52 5.31 4.30
C TRP A 388 15.25 5.59 3.00
N GLU A 389 14.50 5.82 1.93
CA GLU A 389 15.05 6.16 0.63
C GLU A 389 14.24 7.28 -0.03
N ARG A 390 14.76 8.51 0.05
CA ARG A 390 14.22 9.65 -0.70
C ARG A 390 14.89 9.73 -2.05
N VAL A 391 14.10 9.60 -3.11
CA VAL A 391 14.56 9.85 -4.49
C VAL A 391 14.16 11.24 -4.95
N ARG A 392 14.79 11.74 -6.02
CA ARG A 392 14.52 13.09 -6.53
C ARG A 392 13.26 13.17 -7.38
N TYR A 393 13.02 12.12 -8.16
CA TYR A 393 12.02 12.07 -9.22
C TYR A 393 11.23 10.78 -9.16
N GLY A 394 10.05 10.80 -9.78
CA GLY A 394 9.08 9.71 -9.79
C GLY A 394 7.67 10.21 -9.51
N GLY A 395 7.53 11.37 -8.87
CA GLY A 395 6.24 11.90 -8.41
C GLY A 395 5.55 10.92 -7.46
N HIS A 396 4.22 11.07 -7.35
CA HIS A 396 3.38 10.16 -6.56
C HIS A 396 3.30 8.77 -7.19
N ASP A 397 3.12 8.73 -8.51
CA ASP A 397 2.78 7.51 -9.23
C ASP A 397 4.00 6.71 -9.66
N ARG A 398 4.89 7.31 -10.45
CA ARG A 398 5.94 6.56 -11.17
C ARG A 398 7.07 6.07 -10.27
N VAL A 399 7.21 6.61 -9.06
CA VAL A 399 8.27 6.18 -8.13
C VAL A 399 8.21 4.67 -7.82
N ALA A 400 7.01 4.07 -7.83
CA ALA A 400 6.83 2.62 -7.66
C ALA A 400 7.37 1.80 -8.83
N THR A 401 7.48 2.39 -10.03
CA THR A 401 7.99 1.73 -11.24
C THR A 401 9.50 1.91 -11.40
N PHE A 402 10.16 2.63 -10.50
CA PHE A 402 11.59 2.96 -10.64
C PHE A 402 12.47 1.86 -10.05
N SER A 403 13.72 1.79 -10.52
CA SER A 403 14.70 0.80 -10.06
C SER A 403 14.92 0.79 -8.55
N VAL A 404 14.62 1.89 -7.84
CA VAL A 404 14.66 1.95 -6.38
C VAL A 404 13.70 0.96 -5.72
N ALA A 405 12.48 0.81 -6.25
CA ALA A 405 11.49 -0.14 -5.74
C ALA A 405 11.91 -1.58 -6.06
N GLY A 406 12.37 -1.84 -7.29
CA GLY A 406 12.89 -3.15 -7.68
C GLY A 406 14.11 -3.56 -6.85
N LEU A 407 15.05 -2.64 -6.60
CA LEU A 407 16.21 -2.89 -5.76
C LEU A 407 15.84 -3.15 -4.29
N ALA A 408 14.78 -2.52 -3.78
CA ALA A 408 14.28 -2.80 -2.44
C ALA A 408 13.72 -4.23 -2.34
N ALA A 409 12.97 -4.69 -3.35
CA ALA A 409 12.46 -6.07 -3.40
C ALA A 409 13.59 -7.09 -3.56
N LEU A 410 14.58 -6.82 -4.42
CA LEU A 410 15.74 -7.70 -4.59
C LEU A 410 16.51 -7.90 -3.27
N LYS A 411 16.83 -6.80 -2.57
CA LYS A 411 17.50 -6.85 -1.26
C LYS A 411 16.71 -7.63 -0.21
N ALA A 412 15.38 -7.59 -0.28
CA ALA A 412 14.52 -8.33 0.65
C ALA A 412 14.57 -9.85 0.40
N PHE A 413 14.81 -10.29 -0.83
CA PHE A 413 14.95 -11.70 -1.18
C PHE A 413 16.36 -12.27 -0.96
N GLU A 414 17.40 -11.43 -0.85
CA GLU A 414 18.82 -11.81 -0.72
C GLU A 414 19.26 -12.17 0.73
N LYS A 415 18.33 -12.51 1.62
CA LYS A 415 18.62 -12.72 3.05
C LYS A 415 19.23 -14.08 3.39
#